data_AF-A0A2V1CYB5-F1
#
_entry.id   AF-A0A2V1CYB5-F1
#
_cell.length_a   1.000
_cell.length_b   1.000
_cell.length_c   1.000
_cell.angle_alpha   90.00
_cell.angle_beta   90.00
_cell.angle_gamma   90.00
#
_symmetry.space_group_name_H-M   'P 1'
#
loop_
_entity.id
_entity.type
_entity.pdbx_description
1 polymer ?
#
loop_
_entity_poly.entity_id
_entity_poly.type
_entity_poly.pdbx_seq_one_letter_code
_entity_poly.pdbx_strand_id
1 'polypeptide(L)'
;MGTFTQGLILRSFEATGIAPLQPNVILQRFAKDTPEVSDSSTSSSSVYSGKDWLKIETLLRKVAKDEGSKELKKIKRSLHRISIQNSLLHHEIAGLEEILTTQKKHKKKRKPLKLEHHNDYYGGAEFYSPSRVEKARSDERTKQQNQRAEELRKAEMAK
;
A
#
# COMPACT_ATOMS: atom_id res chain seq x y z
N MET A 1 25.19 15.41 -22.52
CA MET A 1 26.49 15.10 -21.87
C MET A 1 26.18 14.53 -20.50
N GLY A 2 26.52 13.28 -20.24
CA GLY A 2 26.18 12.61 -18.98
C GLY A 2 27.01 13.16 -17.83
N THR A 3 26.36 13.55 -16.74
CA THR A 3 26.99 14.10 -15.53
C THR A 3 27.53 13.01 -14.59
N PHE A 4 27.23 11.74 -14.87
CA PHE A 4 27.60 10.60 -14.04
C PHE A 4 28.74 9.80 -14.68
N THR A 5 29.91 10.45 -14.82
CA THR A 5 31.14 9.81 -15.33
C THR A 5 32.06 9.43 -14.18
N GLN A 6 32.81 8.34 -14.33
CA GLN A 6 33.72 7.83 -13.29
C GLN A 6 34.67 8.91 -12.76
N GLY A 7 35.22 9.74 -13.66
CA GLY A 7 36.13 10.83 -13.28
C GLY A 7 35.47 11.89 -12.40
N LEU A 8 34.20 12.24 -12.66
CA LEU A 8 33.47 13.23 -11.84
C LEU A 8 33.10 12.66 -10.47
N ILE A 9 32.79 11.37 -10.39
CA ILE A 9 32.48 10.67 -9.13
C ILE A 9 33.72 10.62 -8.23
N LEU A 10 34.89 10.26 -8.77
CA LEU A 10 36.12 10.24 -7.98
C LEU A 10 36.48 11.62 -7.44
N ARG A 11 36.31 12.66 -8.26
CA ARG A 11 36.63 14.05 -7.89
C ARG A 11 35.69 14.61 -6.80
N SER A 12 34.42 14.18 -6.75
CA SER A 12 33.48 14.61 -5.71
C SER A 12 33.78 13.99 -4.34
N PHE A 13 34.24 12.73 -4.31
CA PHE A 13 34.73 12.10 -3.08
C PHE A 13 36.04 12.72 -2.60
N GLU A 14 36.96 13.05 -3.52
CA GLU A 14 38.20 13.77 -3.19
C GLU A 14 37.93 15.15 -2.58
N ALA A 15 37.05 15.95 -3.22
CA ALA A 15 36.73 17.30 -2.75
C ALA A 15 36.04 17.32 -1.38
N THR A 16 35.26 16.29 -1.05
CA THR A 16 34.56 16.20 0.24
C THR A 16 35.43 15.61 1.35
N GLY A 17 36.57 14.98 1.01
CA GLY A 17 37.46 14.34 1.99
C GLY A 17 36.84 13.13 2.69
N ILE A 18 35.68 12.66 2.24
CA ILE A 18 34.94 11.55 2.86
C ILE A 18 35.43 10.25 2.21
N ALA A 19 36.44 9.64 2.82
CA ALA A 19 36.85 8.27 2.49
C ALA A 19 36.09 7.28 3.39
N PRO A 20 35.18 6.45 2.85
CA PRO A 20 34.53 5.42 3.65
C PRO A 20 35.58 4.43 4.16
N LEU A 21 35.50 4.09 5.45
CA LEU A 21 36.48 3.26 6.16
C LEU A 21 36.70 1.87 5.50
N GLN A 22 35.72 1.40 4.71
CA GLN A 22 35.82 0.18 3.89
C GLN A 22 35.09 0.36 2.54
N PRO A 23 35.76 0.88 1.49
CA PRO A 23 35.12 1.17 0.21
C PRO A 23 34.62 -0.09 -0.51
N ASN A 24 35.33 -1.21 -0.35
CA ASN A 24 34.99 -2.47 -1.00
C ASN A 24 33.64 -3.04 -0.55
N VAL A 25 33.17 -2.75 0.68
CA VAL A 25 31.85 -3.17 1.17
C VAL A 25 30.73 -2.45 0.40
N ILE A 26 30.96 -1.18 0.05
CA ILE A 26 30.04 -0.39 -0.76
C ILE A 26 30.04 -0.92 -2.20
N LEU A 27 31.23 -1.18 -2.76
CA LEU A 27 31.36 -1.73 -4.12
C LEU A 27 30.75 -3.14 -4.24
N GLN A 28 30.85 -3.98 -3.21
CA GLN A 28 30.22 -5.31 -3.18
C GLN A 28 28.69 -5.26 -3.26
N ARG A 29 28.04 -4.16 -2.85
CA ARG A 29 26.58 -4.01 -3.05
C ARG A 29 26.20 -3.96 -4.53
N PHE A 30 27.09 -3.41 -5.36
CA PHE A 30 26.87 -3.26 -6.81
C PHE A 30 27.48 -4.41 -7.62
N ALA A 31 28.43 -5.16 -7.04
CA ALA A 31 29.02 -6.35 -7.64
C ALA A 31 28.18 -7.62 -7.43
N LYS A 32 27.10 -7.56 -6.64
CA LYS A 32 26.08 -8.59 -6.72
C LYS A 32 25.50 -8.49 -8.12
N ASP A 33 25.83 -9.47 -8.96
CA ASP A 33 24.99 -9.77 -10.11
C ASP A 33 23.58 -9.79 -9.57
N THR A 34 22.78 -8.81 -9.99
CA THR A 34 21.35 -8.83 -9.77
C THR A 34 20.96 -10.25 -10.14
N PRO A 35 20.44 -11.10 -9.23
CA PRO A 35 19.84 -12.32 -9.69
C PRO A 35 18.81 -11.80 -10.68
N GLU A 36 19.01 -12.11 -11.97
CA GLU A 36 18.00 -11.97 -13.00
C GLU A 36 16.71 -12.30 -12.28
N VAL A 37 15.88 -11.27 -12.08
CA VAL A 37 14.58 -11.45 -11.44
C VAL A 37 14.00 -12.53 -12.29
N SER A 38 13.95 -13.75 -11.75
CA SER A 38 13.58 -14.92 -12.53
C SER A 38 12.20 -14.56 -13.01
N ASP A 39 12.12 -14.18 -14.28
CA ASP A 39 10.88 -13.82 -14.96
C ASP A 39 10.09 -15.10 -14.86
N SER A 40 9.22 -15.13 -13.86
CA SER A 40 8.43 -16.28 -13.49
C SER A 40 7.64 -16.65 -14.74
N SER A 41 8.14 -17.65 -15.46
CA SER A 41 7.49 -18.27 -16.61
C SER A 41 6.88 -17.24 -17.58
N THR A 42 7.71 -16.60 -18.41
CA THR A 42 7.20 -16.01 -19.67
C THR A 42 6.81 -17.14 -20.62
N SER A 43 5.67 -17.77 -20.31
CA SER A 43 4.95 -18.62 -21.23
C SER A 43 4.67 -17.79 -22.48
N SER A 44 5.12 -18.25 -23.65
CA SER A 44 5.03 -17.50 -24.92
C SER A 44 3.59 -17.12 -25.34
N SER A 45 2.57 -17.53 -24.58
CA SER A 45 1.16 -17.20 -24.81
C SER A 45 0.60 -16.11 -23.87
N SER A 46 1.37 -15.56 -22.93
CA SER A 46 0.82 -14.60 -21.95
C SER A 46 0.66 -13.20 -22.55
N VAL A 47 -0.56 -12.65 -22.47
CA VAL A 47 -0.86 -11.28 -22.87
C VAL A 47 -0.18 -10.29 -21.91
N TYR A 48 0.60 -9.35 -22.46
CA TYR A 48 1.22 -8.30 -21.66
C TYR A 48 0.16 -7.42 -21.00
N SER A 49 0.31 -7.14 -19.71
CA SER A 49 -0.57 -6.20 -19.02
C SER A 49 -0.35 -4.79 -19.54
N GLY A 50 -1.35 -3.91 -19.44
CA GLY A 50 -1.19 -2.49 -19.81
C GLY A 50 -0.07 -1.78 -19.04
N LYS A 51 0.36 -2.33 -17.90
CA LYS A 51 1.49 -1.88 -17.07
C LYS A 51 2.86 -2.24 -17.67
N ASP A 52 2.91 -3.28 -18.50
CA ASP A 52 4.10 -3.78 -19.19
C ASP A 52 4.32 -3.07 -20.55
N TRP A 53 3.91 -1.80 -20.68
CA TRP A 53 3.98 -1.08 -21.94
C TRP A 53 5.41 -1.00 -22.51
N LEU A 54 6.43 -0.98 -21.64
CA LEU A 54 7.84 -0.99 -22.03
C LEU A 54 8.25 -2.33 -22.68
N LYS A 55 7.68 -3.46 -22.22
CA LYS A 55 7.88 -4.78 -22.83
C LYS A 55 7.21 -4.83 -24.20
N ILE A 56 5.99 -4.28 -24.30
CA ILE A 56 5.27 -4.14 -25.58
C ILE A 56 6.05 -3.23 -26.54
N GLU A 57 6.63 -2.11 -26.08
CA GLU A 57 7.44 -1.23 -26.91
C GLU A 57 8.71 -1.95 -27.40
N THR A 58 9.35 -2.72 -26.53
CA THR A 58 10.55 -3.50 -26.89
C THR A 58 10.24 -4.54 -27.97
N LEU A 59 9.12 -5.25 -27.84
CA LEU A 59 8.65 -6.16 -28.88
C LEU A 59 8.31 -5.42 -30.17
N LEU A 60 7.65 -4.28 -30.06
CA LEU A 60 7.30 -3.45 -31.20
C LEU A 60 8.55 -2.99 -31.97
N ARG A 61 9.65 -2.68 -31.28
CA ARG A 61 10.96 -2.38 -31.90
C ARG A 61 11.61 -3.59 -32.55
N LYS A 62 11.48 -4.79 -31.96
CA LYS A 62 11.98 -6.03 -32.56
C LYS A 62 11.22 -6.41 -33.85
N VAL A 63 9.91 -6.16 -33.88
CA VAL A 63 9.04 -6.50 -35.02
C VAL A 63 9.10 -5.46 -36.13
N ALA A 64 9.22 -4.17 -35.77
CA ALA A 64 9.22 -3.09 -36.76
C ALA A 64 10.57 -3.00 -37.47
N LYS A 65 10.55 -3.14 -38.80
CA LYS A 65 11.74 -2.94 -39.65
C LYS A 65 12.16 -1.47 -39.75
N ASP A 66 11.21 -0.54 -39.60
CA ASP A 66 11.45 0.91 -39.65
C ASP A 66 10.95 1.57 -38.35
N GLU A 67 11.88 1.90 -37.45
CA GLU A 67 11.58 2.60 -36.20
C GLU A 67 11.02 4.02 -36.41
N GLY A 68 11.27 4.61 -37.58
CA GLY A 68 10.89 5.98 -37.94
C GLY A 68 9.48 6.12 -38.49
N SER A 69 8.82 5.00 -38.82
CA SER A 69 7.49 4.95 -39.43
C SER A 69 6.46 5.83 -38.69
N LYS A 70 5.66 6.57 -39.47
CA LYS A 70 4.55 7.39 -38.92
C LYS A 70 3.53 6.52 -38.19
N GLU A 71 3.28 5.31 -38.66
CA GLU A 71 2.35 4.36 -38.05
C GLU A 71 2.88 3.85 -36.72
N LEU A 72 4.18 3.50 -36.67
CA LEU A 72 4.82 3.06 -35.44
C LEU A 72 4.78 4.13 -34.36
N LYS A 73 5.04 5.38 -34.73
CA LYS A 73 4.94 6.53 -33.81
C LYS A 73 3.52 6.74 -33.30
N LYS A 74 2.49 6.52 -34.14
CA LYS A 74 1.09 6.56 -33.69
C LYS A 74 0.79 5.45 -32.69
N ILE A 75 1.24 4.22 -32.95
CA ILE A 75 1.07 3.07 -32.04
C ILE A 75 1.78 3.30 -30.70
N LYS A 76 3.03 3.79 -30.72
CA LYS A 76 3.77 4.11 -29.49
C LYS A 76 3.05 5.16 -28.64
N ARG A 77 2.55 6.22 -29.28
CA ARG A 77 1.78 7.28 -28.60
C ARG A 77 0.46 6.78 -28.03
N SER A 78 -0.28 5.95 -28.77
CA SER A 78 -1.54 5.39 -28.27
C SER A 78 -1.30 4.42 -27.12
N LEU A 79 -0.29 3.55 -27.22
CA LEU A 79 0.11 2.64 -26.16
C LEU A 79 0.47 3.38 -24.87
N HIS A 80 1.33 4.41 -24.98
CA HIS A 80 1.71 5.24 -23.85
C HIS A 80 0.51 5.93 -23.22
N ARG A 81 -0.41 6.49 -24.03
CA ARG A 81 -1.64 7.11 -23.54
C ARG A 81 -2.52 6.11 -22.77
N ILE A 82 -2.73 4.92 -23.32
CA ILE A 82 -3.53 3.87 -22.67
C ILE A 82 -2.88 3.43 -21.36
N SER A 83 -1.56 3.26 -21.34
CA SER A 83 -0.81 2.91 -20.13
C SER A 83 -1.01 3.95 -19.02
N ILE A 84 -0.89 5.23 -19.34
CA ILE A 84 -1.12 6.32 -18.38
C ILE A 84 -2.56 6.31 -17.89
N GLN A 85 -3.53 6.20 -18.79
CA GLN A 85 -4.94 6.19 -18.42
C GLN A 85 -5.27 5.02 -17.49
N ASN A 86 -4.73 3.84 -17.77
CA ASN A 86 -4.93 2.66 -16.92
C ASN A 86 -4.29 2.84 -15.54
N SER A 87 -3.08 3.40 -15.48
CA SER A 87 -2.44 3.74 -14.20
C SER A 87 -3.28 4.73 -13.40
N LEU A 88 -3.79 5.79 -14.04
CA LEU A 88 -4.63 6.80 -13.39
C LEU A 88 -5.92 6.19 -12.83
N LEU A 89 -6.59 5.35 -13.64
CA LEU A 89 -7.81 4.64 -13.21
C LEU A 89 -7.53 3.72 -12.01
N HIS A 90 -6.41 3.00 -12.01
CA HIS A 90 -6.04 2.17 -10.88
C HIS A 90 -5.81 3.00 -9.60
N HIS A 91 -5.17 4.16 -9.70
CA HIS A 91 -5.00 5.05 -8.56
C HIS A 91 -6.33 5.63 -8.06
N GLU A 92 -7.23 6.00 -8.98
CA GLU A 92 -8.56 6.51 -8.63
C GLU A 92 -9.38 5.45 -7.88
N ILE A 93 -9.42 4.21 -8.40
CA ILE A 93 -10.09 3.08 -7.75
C ILE A 93 -9.52 2.85 -6.35
N ALA A 94 -8.19 2.81 -6.21
CA ALA A 94 -7.54 2.62 -4.91
C ALA A 94 -7.89 3.75 -3.92
N GLY A 95 -7.91 5.00 -4.38
CA GLY A 95 -8.30 6.15 -3.55
C GLY A 95 -9.77 6.09 -3.11
N LEU A 96 -10.67 5.70 -4.02
CA LEU A 96 -12.10 5.52 -3.69
C LEU A 96 -12.31 4.41 -2.66
N GLU A 97 -11.60 3.29 -2.79
CA GLU A 97 -11.62 2.20 -1.82
C GLU A 97 -11.14 2.67 -0.44
N GLU A 98 -10.04 3.43 -0.37
CA GLU A 98 -9.52 3.97 0.87
C GLU A 98 -10.53 4.92 1.55
N ILE A 99 -11.11 5.85 0.79
CA ILE A 99 -12.15 6.77 1.29
C ILE A 99 -13.33 5.96 1.84
N LEU A 100 -13.79 4.95 1.11
CA LEU A 100 -14.90 4.11 1.52
C LEU A 100 -14.59 3.32 2.81
N THR A 101 -13.38 2.77 2.95
CA THR A 101 -12.98 2.10 4.20
C THR A 101 -12.94 3.06 5.38
N THR A 102 -12.43 4.28 5.17
CA THR A 102 -12.36 5.33 6.19
C THR A 102 -13.75 5.78 6.61
N GLN A 103 -14.66 6.01 5.65
CA GLN A 103 -16.06 6.32 5.95
C GLN A 103 -16.75 5.18 6.72
N LYS A 104 -16.52 3.92 6.33
CA LYS A 104 -17.05 2.75 7.07
C LYS A 104 -16.52 2.72 8.51
N LYS A 105 -15.22 2.99 8.72
CA LYS A 105 -14.63 3.09 10.06
C LYS A 105 -15.26 4.24 10.86
N HIS A 106 -15.47 5.40 10.25
CA HIS A 106 -16.10 6.55 10.91
C HIS A 106 -17.57 6.28 11.29
N LYS A 107 -18.34 5.62 10.42
CA LYS A 107 -19.73 5.22 10.71
C LYS A 107 -19.80 4.20 11.85
N LYS A 108 -18.80 3.32 12.00
CA LYS A 108 -18.66 2.43 13.15
C LYS A 108 -18.17 3.21 14.37
N LYS A 109 -19.06 4.00 14.97
CA LYS A 109 -18.79 4.65 16.26
C LYS A 109 -18.41 3.57 17.28
N ARG A 110 -17.22 3.69 17.86
CA ARG A 110 -16.82 2.84 18.98
C ARG A 110 -17.75 3.16 20.14
N LYS A 111 -18.44 2.16 20.69
CA LYS A 111 -19.17 2.33 21.94
C LYS A 111 -18.12 2.37 23.06
N PRO A 112 -18.02 3.46 23.84
CA PRO A 112 -17.11 3.48 24.97
C PRO A 112 -17.56 2.45 26.00
N LEU A 113 -16.61 1.68 26.54
CA LEU A 113 -16.87 0.79 27.66
C LEU A 113 -17.30 1.65 28.85
N LYS A 114 -18.50 1.39 29.38
CA LYS A 114 -18.99 2.11 30.55
C LYS A 114 -18.25 1.60 31.78
N LEU A 115 -17.34 2.41 32.31
CA LEU A 115 -16.67 2.16 33.57
C LEU A 115 -17.50 2.75 34.70
N GLU A 116 -17.57 2.05 35.84
CA GLU A 116 -18.23 2.55 37.04
C GLU A 116 -17.42 3.69 37.64
N HIS A 117 -18.08 4.83 37.87
CA HIS A 117 -17.47 6.02 38.46
C HIS A 117 -17.60 5.98 39.99
N HIS A 118 -16.66 6.61 40.72
CA HIS A 118 -16.81 6.76 42.16
C HIS A 118 -17.67 8.00 42.47
N ASN A 119 -18.46 7.94 43.55
CA ASN A 119 -19.37 9.03 43.90
C ASN A 119 -18.65 10.35 44.29
N ASP A 120 -17.37 10.28 44.68
CA ASP A 120 -16.61 11.43 45.19
C ASP A 120 -15.64 12.02 44.14
N TYR A 121 -16.01 12.01 42.85
CA TYR A 121 -15.12 12.49 41.79
C TYR A 121 -15.18 14.01 41.63
N TYR A 122 -14.03 14.65 41.79
CA TYR A 122 -13.88 16.10 41.71
C TYR A 122 -13.22 16.58 40.38
N GLY A 123 -13.21 15.78 39.31
CA GLY A 123 -12.81 16.26 37.97
C GLY A 123 -11.35 16.02 37.55
N GLY A 124 -10.65 15.02 38.10
CA GLY A 124 -9.24 14.72 37.77
C GLY A 124 -9.02 13.53 36.81
N ALA A 125 -7.76 13.21 36.48
CA ALA A 125 -7.48 11.99 35.70
C ALA A 125 -7.83 10.73 36.52
N GLU A 126 -8.66 9.84 35.97
CA GLU A 126 -9.02 8.57 36.62
C GLU A 126 -8.12 7.43 36.16
N PHE A 127 -7.50 6.74 37.13
CA PHE A 127 -6.75 5.54 36.86
C PHE A 127 -7.63 4.30 37.05
N TYR A 128 -7.74 3.48 36.01
CA TYR A 128 -8.48 2.22 36.03
C TYR A 128 -7.52 1.03 36.05
N SER A 129 -7.62 0.20 37.09
CA SER A 129 -6.85 -1.04 37.16
C SER A 129 -7.38 -2.08 36.16
N PRO A 130 -6.53 -3.04 35.70
CA PRO A 130 -6.95 -4.09 34.77
C PRO A 130 -8.19 -4.88 35.24
N SER A 131 -8.29 -5.15 36.54
CA SER A 131 -9.45 -5.85 37.12
C SER A 131 -10.76 -5.07 36.95
N ARG A 132 -10.74 -3.73 37.12
CA ARG A 132 -11.93 -2.89 36.92
C ARG A 132 -12.38 -2.87 35.46
N VAL A 133 -11.43 -2.83 34.52
CA VAL A 133 -11.72 -2.91 33.09
C VAL A 133 -12.38 -4.25 32.74
N GLU A 134 -11.89 -5.35 33.32
CA GLU A 134 -12.45 -6.68 33.05
C GLU A 134 -13.85 -6.87 33.66
N LYS A 135 -14.10 -6.29 34.84
CA LYS A 135 -15.45 -6.23 35.44
C LYS A 135 -16.43 -5.52 34.49
N ALA A 136 -16.10 -4.31 34.04
CA ALA A 136 -16.95 -3.56 33.12
C ALA A 136 -17.22 -4.31 31.80
N ARG A 137 -16.22 -5.02 31.25
CA ARG A 137 -16.40 -5.87 30.07
C ARG A 137 -17.35 -7.04 30.33
N SER A 138 -17.27 -7.64 31.51
CA SER A 138 -18.15 -8.73 31.92
C SER A 138 -19.60 -8.24 32.06
N ASP A 139 -19.78 -7.08 32.67
CA ASP A 139 -21.10 -6.44 32.82
C ASP A 139 -21.70 -6.03 31.47
N GLU A 140 -20.88 -5.58 30.52
CA GLU A 140 -21.36 -5.28 29.17
C GLU A 140 -21.77 -6.55 28.42
N ARG A 141 -21.03 -7.66 28.58
CA ARG A 141 -21.40 -8.97 28.01
C ARG A 141 -22.73 -9.47 28.54
N THR A 142 -22.96 -9.42 29.85
CA THR A 142 -24.22 -9.86 30.46
C THR A 142 -25.40 -9.00 30.01
N LYS A 143 -25.23 -7.66 29.95
CA LYS A 143 -26.24 -6.75 29.40
C LYS A 143 -26.61 -7.09 27.95
N GLN A 144 -25.63 -7.37 27.10
CA GLN A 144 -25.88 -7.75 25.70
C GLN A 144 -26.61 -9.10 25.58
N GLN A 145 -26.26 -10.09 26.40
CA GLN A 145 -26.95 -11.38 26.42
C GLN A 145 -28.41 -11.22 26.84
N ASN A 146 -28.67 -10.46 27.90
CA ASN A 146 -30.03 -10.20 28.38
C ASN A 146 -30.88 -9.46 27.34
N GLN A 147 -30.33 -8.44 26.69
CA GLN A 147 -31.02 -7.71 25.61
C GLN A 147 -31.41 -8.63 24.45
N ARG A 148 -30.48 -9.50 24.00
CA ARG A 148 -30.78 -10.47 22.94
C ARG A 148 -31.86 -11.47 23.35
N ALA A 149 -31.81 -11.96 24.60
CA ALA A 149 -32.83 -12.87 25.10
C ALA A 149 -34.21 -12.20 25.15
N GLU A 150 -34.29 -10.93 25.58
CA GLU A 150 -35.54 -10.17 25.56
C GLU A 150 -36.07 -9.92 24.15
N GLU A 151 -35.20 -9.57 23.20
CA GLU A 151 -35.59 -9.40 21.79
C GLU A 151 -36.15 -10.68 21.19
N LEU A 152 -35.50 -11.83 21.45
CA LEU A 152 -36.00 -13.14 21.03
C LEU A 152 -37.36 -13.45 21.66
N ARG A 153 -37.52 -13.26 22.97
CA ARG A 153 -38.82 -13.49 23.65
C ARG A 153 -39.91 -12.60 23.08
N LYS A 154 -39.62 -11.33 22.78
CA LYS A 154 -40.58 -10.40 22.16
C LYS A 154 -40.96 -10.84 20.74
N ALA A 155 -39.98 -11.31 19.95
CA ALA A 155 -40.24 -11.84 18.61
C ALA A 155 -41.07 -13.12 18.63
N GLU A 156 -40.85 -13.99 19.63
CA GLU A 156 -41.66 -15.20 19.85
C GLU A 156 -43.11 -14.86 20.27
N MET A 157 -43.30 -13.86 21.13
CA MET A 157 -44.64 -13.43 21.56
C MET A 157 -45.40 -12.61 20.50
N ALA A 158 -44.71 -12.07 19.50
CA ALA A 158 -45.32 -11.32 18.40
C ALA A 158 -45.73 -12.21 17.21
N LYS A 159 -45.50 -13.53 17.32
CA LYS A 159 -45.84 -14.54 16.32
C LYS A 159 -47.12 -15.26 16.71
#